data_AF-A0AAN7T2M0-F1
#
_entry.id   AF-A0AAN7T2M0-F1
#
_cell.length_a   1.000
_cell.length_b   1.000
_cell.length_c   1.000
_cell.angle_alpha   90.00
_cell.angle_beta   90.00
_cell.angle_gamma   90.00
#
_symmetry.space_group_name_H-M   'P 1'
#
loop_
_entity.id
_entity.type
_entity.pdbx_description
1 polymer ?
#
loop_
_entity_poly.entity_id
_entity_poly.type
_entity_poly.pdbx_seq_one_letter_code
_entity_poly.pdbx_strand_id
1 'polypeptide(L)'
;MLISTDRSLTFTADGHTLLVEPHGPHALRIHASVNPLLSPSESKPWAFTEEVAVDTPPVINCTKLDDQHTLPPPGQVNLEPLPLCPPATLTHGNLTAALSPLGYLSVHNAEGRPIPIEKHRTRIDPMAPSASALEIPARDFTPITASNYYNLSYRLESLDPEEKIYGGGQYQQPILNLKGSELELAQRNSQASVPFFVSSLGYGIL
;
A
#
# COMPACT_ATOMS: atom_id res chain seq x y z
N MET A 1 -12.34 6.54 7.80
CA MET A 1 -13.23 5.41 8.11
C MET A 1 -12.61 4.13 7.57
N LEU A 2 -12.47 3.14 8.43
CA LEU A 2 -11.98 1.83 8.06
C LEU A 2 -13.17 0.86 8.01
N ILE A 3 -13.33 0.13 6.91
CA ILE A 3 -14.38 -0.84 6.69
C ILE A 3 -13.73 -2.17 6.32
N SER A 4 -14.10 -3.24 7.01
CA SER A 4 -13.80 -4.61 6.58
C SER A 4 -15.05 -5.27 6.00
N THR A 5 -14.86 -5.99 4.90
CA THR A 5 -15.82 -6.96 4.39
C THR A 5 -15.29 -8.38 4.64
N ASP A 6 -16.01 -9.41 4.22
CA ASP A 6 -15.58 -10.80 4.36
C ASP A 6 -14.30 -11.14 3.55
N ARG A 7 -13.92 -10.30 2.59
CA ARG A 7 -12.80 -10.57 1.67
C ARG A 7 -11.81 -9.42 1.52
N SER A 8 -12.13 -8.22 1.99
CA SER A 8 -11.31 -7.05 1.74
C SER A 8 -11.30 -6.05 2.88
N LEU A 9 -10.27 -5.23 2.89
CA LEU A 9 -10.07 -4.17 3.85
C LEU A 9 -10.02 -2.84 3.10
N THR A 10 -10.94 -1.95 3.44
CA THR A 10 -11.11 -0.65 2.79
C THR A 10 -10.89 0.47 3.79
N PHE A 11 -10.16 1.50 3.39
CA PHE A 11 -9.99 2.72 4.17
C PHE A 11 -10.34 3.93 3.33
N THR A 12 -11.12 4.83 3.92
CA THR A 12 -11.55 6.08 3.30
C THR A 12 -11.26 7.26 4.21
N ALA A 13 -10.48 8.24 3.75
CA ALA A 13 -10.24 9.49 4.47
C ALA A 13 -10.01 10.62 3.46
N ASP A 14 -10.59 11.79 3.70
CA ASP A 14 -10.39 13.00 2.87
C ASP A 14 -10.57 12.76 1.35
N GLY A 15 -11.52 11.92 0.96
CA GLY A 15 -11.77 11.54 -0.43
C GLY A 15 -10.81 10.50 -1.01
N HIS A 16 -9.73 10.15 -0.31
CA HIS A 16 -8.88 9.02 -0.65
C HIS A 16 -9.52 7.71 -0.19
N THR A 17 -9.56 6.73 -1.10
CA THR A 17 -9.98 5.35 -0.84
C THR A 17 -8.83 4.41 -1.12
N LEU A 18 -8.52 3.53 -0.18
CA LEU A 18 -7.60 2.39 -0.32
C LEU A 18 -8.40 1.10 -0.15
N LEU A 19 -8.23 0.13 -1.03
CA LEU A 19 -8.74 -1.23 -0.95
C LEU A 19 -7.57 -2.21 -0.97
N VAL A 20 -7.58 -3.17 -0.05
CA VAL A 20 -6.66 -4.31 -0.02
C VAL A 20 -7.48 -5.60 -0.07
N GLU A 21 -7.19 -6.45 -1.05
CA GLU A 21 -7.88 -7.72 -1.27
C GLU A 21 -6.90 -8.84 -1.65
N PRO A 22 -7.21 -10.12 -1.35
CA PRO A 22 -6.41 -11.25 -1.80
C PRO A 22 -6.54 -11.45 -3.32
N HIS A 23 -5.45 -11.84 -3.98
CA HIS A 23 -5.44 -12.10 -5.42
C HIS A 23 -4.52 -13.27 -5.78
N GLY A 24 -5.00 -14.50 -5.55
CA GLY A 24 -4.24 -15.75 -5.67
C GLY A 24 -3.68 -16.26 -4.33
N PRO A 25 -2.93 -17.37 -4.31
CA PRO A 25 -2.61 -18.09 -3.06
C PRO A 25 -1.74 -17.31 -2.05
N HIS A 26 -0.79 -16.51 -2.53
CA HIS A 26 0.17 -15.77 -1.70
C HIS A 26 0.37 -14.33 -2.21
N ALA A 27 -0.71 -13.70 -2.64
CA ALA A 27 -0.66 -12.39 -3.26
C ALA A 27 -1.82 -11.50 -2.80
N LEU A 28 -1.52 -10.20 -2.74
CA LEU A 28 -2.44 -9.15 -2.38
C LEU A 28 -2.54 -8.16 -3.54
N ARG A 29 -3.74 -7.65 -3.78
CA ARG A 29 -4.03 -6.59 -4.72
C ARG A 29 -4.39 -5.34 -3.93
N ILE A 30 -3.73 -4.24 -4.26
CA ILE A 30 -3.86 -2.96 -3.55
C ILE A 30 -4.31 -1.91 -4.55
N HIS A 31 -5.47 -1.31 -4.30
CA HIS A 31 -6.03 -0.25 -5.13
C HIS A 31 -6.20 1.02 -4.33
N ALA A 32 -5.76 2.15 -4.88
CA ALA A 32 -5.97 3.47 -4.31
C ALA A 32 -6.62 4.40 -5.34
N SER A 33 -7.59 5.19 -4.91
CA SER A 33 -8.30 6.16 -5.75
C SER A 33 -8.69 7.39 -4.93
N VAL A 34 -8.66 8.56 -5.56
CA VAL A 34 -9.27 9.81 -5.06
C VAL A 34 -10.57 10.13 -5.78
N ASN A 35 -10.93 9.35 -6.80
CA ASN A 35 -12.12 9.58 -7.58
C ASN A 35 -13.32 8.86 -6.91
N PRO A 36 -14.36 9.61 -6.48
CA PRO A 36 -15.53 9.02 -5.83
C PRO A 36 -16.39 8.17 -6.78
N LEU A 37 -16.24 8.34 -8.10
CA LEU A 37 -17.02 7.60 -9.12
C LEU A 37 -16.37 6.28 -9.55
N LEU A 38 -15.13 6.02 -9.14
CA LEU A 38 -14.47 4.73 -9.35
C LEU A 38 -14.31 4.07 -7.99
N SER A 39 -15.25 3.18 -7.66
CA SER A 39 -15.03 2.27 -6.56
C SER A 39 -13.83 1.38 -6.91
N PRO A 40 -12.95 1.02 -5.94
CA PRO A 40 -11.81 0.17 -6.22
C PRO A 40 -12.16 -1.20 -6.84
N SER A 41 -13.40 -1.66 -6.68
CA SER A 41 -13.98 -2.86 -7.31
C SER A 41 -14.37 -2.68 -8.78
N GLU A 42 -14.61 -1.45 -9.23
CA GLU A 42 -14.94 -1.13 -10.63
C GLU A 42 -13.69 -0.74 -11.45
N SER A 43 -12.50 -0.89 -10.85
CA SER A 43 -11.24 -0.56 -11.51
C SER A 43 -10.96 -1.54 -12.67
N LYS A 44 -10.42 -1.01 -13.77
CA LYS A 44 -10.02 -1.84 -14.91
C LYS A 44 -8.97 -2.85 -14.45
N PRO A 45 -9.12 -4.14 -14.78
CA PRO A 45 -8.18 -5.18 -14.33
C PRO A 45 -6.83 -5.15 -15.06
N TRP A 46 -6.71 -4.41 -16.16
CA TRP A 46 -5.47 -4.28 -16.94
C TRP A 46 -4.81 -5.63 -17.26
N ALA A 47 -3.64 -5.91 -16.69
CA ALA A 47 -2.88 -7.15 -16.92
C ALA A 47 -3.48 -8.39 -16.21
N PHE A 48 -4.43 -8.21 -15.28
CA PHE A 48 -5.08 -9.30 -14.56
C PHE A 48 -6.27 -9.84 -15.37
N THR A 49 -6.01 -10.58 -16.43
CA THR A 49 -7.05 -11.07 -17.36
C THR A 49 -7.78 -12.31 -16.87
N GLU A 50 -7.21 -13.05 -15.93
CA GLU A 50 -7.78 -14.29 -15.39
C GLU A 50 -8.18 -14.10 -13.93
N GLU A 51 -9.34 -14.64 -13.56
CA GLU A 51 -9.72 -14.74 -12.15
C GLU A 51 -8.85 -15.80 -11.48
N VAL A 52 -7.98 -15.36 -10.58
CA VAL A 52 -7.16 -16.26 -9.78
C VAL A 52 -7.98 -16.70 -8.56
N ALA A 53 -8.23 -18.00 -8.45
CA ALA A 53 -8.94 -18.57 -7.31
C ALA A 53 -8.21 -18.23 -6.01
N VAL A 54 -9.00 -17.76 -5.03
CA VAL A 54 -8.56 -17.56 -3.65
C VAL A 54 -8.98 -18.81 -2.89
N ASP A 55 -8.07 -19.80 -2.81
CA ASP A 55 -8.36 -21.12 -2.26
C ASP A 55 -8.76 -21.09 -0.78
N THR A 56 -8.22 -20.14 -0.03
CA THR A 56 -8.49 -19.95 1.41
C THR A 56 -9.02 -18.54 1.67
N PRO A 57 -10.11 -18.37 2.46
CA PRO A 57 -10.58 -17.05 2.84
C PRO A 57 -9.50 -16.30 3.64
N PRO A 58 -9.34 -14.98 3.46
CA PRO A 58 -8.39 -14.20 4.22
C PRO A 58 -8.83 -14.09 5.69
N VAL A 59 -7.87 -14.07 6.60
CA VAL A 59 -8.11 -13.82 8.02
C VAL A 59 -8.04 -12.31 8.25
N ILE A 60 -9.18 -11.69 8.56
CA ILE A 60 -9.29 -10.26 8.79
C ILE A 60 -9.51 -10.00 10.28
N ASN A 61 -8.60 -9.24 10.90
CA ASN A 61 -8.78 -8.73 12.26
C ASN A 61 -8.96 -7.22 12.20
N CYS A 62 -10.19 -6.77 12.45
CA CYS A 62 -10.51 -5.37 12.67
C CYS A 62 -11.11 -5.23 14.07
N THR A 63 -10.42 -4.53 14.97
CA THR A 63 -11.13 -3.95 16.11
C THR A 63 -12.06 -2.89 15.56
N LYS A 64 -13.36 -3.20 15.50
CA LYS A 64 -14.36 -2.16 15.35
C LYS A 64 -14.14 -1.21 16.53
N LEU A 65 -14.02 0.08 16.24
CA LEU A 65 -14.11 1.09 17.28
C LEU A 65 -15.54 0.98 17.80
N ASP A 66 -15.75 0.26 18.89
CA ASP A 66 -17.04 0.31 19.57
C ASP A 66 -17.29 1.78 19.91
N ASP A 67 -18.48 2.29 19.63
CA ASP A 67 -18.95 3.66 19.87
C ASP A 67 -18.94 4.08 21.37
N GLN A 68 -18.23 3.34 22.23
CA GLN A 68 -18.10 3.54 23.66
C GLN A 68 -16.71 4.00 24.09
N HIS A 69 -15.99 4.77 23.26
CA HIS A 69 -14.93 5.61 23.79
C HIS A 69 -15.56 6.76 24.59
N THR A 70 -15.93 6.48 25.83
CA THR A 70 -16.24 7.50 26.83
C THR A 70 -15.02 8.38 26.98
N LEU A 71 -15.17 9.65 26.57
CA LEU A 71 -14.19 10.68 26.87
C LEU A 71 -13.89 10.64 28.38
N PRO A 72 -12.61 10.62 28.80
CA PRO A 72 -12.28 10.72 30.21
C PRO A 72 -12.88 12.03 30.76
N PRO A 73 -13.44 12.02 31.98
CA PRO A 73 -14.03 13.21 32.57
C PRO A 73 -13.01 14.37 32.59
N PRO A 74 -13.44 15.61 32.32
CA PRO A 74 -12.54 16.75 32.25
C PRO A 74 -11.87 16.96 33.62
N GLY A 75 -10.56 16.71 33.71
CA GLY A 75 -9.80 16.92 34.95
C GLY A 75 -8.56 16.06 35.18
N GLN A 76 -8.31 15.02 34.36
CA GLN A 76 -7.08 14.22 34.44
C GLN A 76 -6.30 14.31 33.12
N VAL A 77 -5.48 15.35 32.99
CA VAL A 77 -4.44 15.43 31.95
C VAL A 77 -3.22 14.62 32.39
N ASN A 78 -3.35 13.29 32.38
CA ASN A 78 -2.19 12.45 32.11
C ASN A 78 -2.07 12.41 30.59
N LEU A 79 -0.97 12.95 30.06
CA LEU A 79 -0.60 12.86 28.64
C LEU A 79 -0.17 11.42 28.28
N GLU A 80 -0.93 10.42 28.70
CA GLU A 80 -0.80 9.10 28.11
C GLU A 80 -1.38 9.22 26.70
N PRO A 81 -0.62 8.84 25.65
CA PRO A 81 -1.15 8.84 24.29
C PRO A 81 -2.44 8.03 24.30
N LEU A 82 -3.54 8.61 23.79
CA LEU A 82 -4.75 7.85 23.50
C LEU A 82 -4.30 6.56 22.78
N PRO A 83 -4.76 5.36 23.20
CA PRO A 83 -4.35 4.14 22.54
C PRO A 83 -4.75 4.27 21.07
N LEU A 84 -3.76 4.44 20.20
CA LEU A 84 -3.96 4.37 18.76
C LEU A 84 -4.65 3.03 18.54
N CYS A 85 -5.85 3.05 17.96
CA CYS A 85 -6.59 1.82 17.72
C CYS A 85 -5.69 0.85 16.98
N PRO A 86 -5.65 -0.43 17.38
CA PRO A 86 -4.74 -1.37 16.75
C PRO A 86 -5.06 -1.42 15.24
N PRO A 87 -4.02 -1.54 14.39
CA PRO A 87 -4.21 -1.54 12.96
C PRO A 87 -5.08 -2.72 12.56
N ALA A 88 -5.92 -2.51 11.55
CA ALA A 88 -6.66 -3.62 10.98
C ALA A 88 -5.74 -4.46 10.10
N THR A 89 -5.84 -5.77 10.23
CA THR A 89 -4.96 -6.70 9.54
C THR A 89 -5.74 -7.61 8.63
N LEU A 90 -5.18 -7.90 7.45
CA LEU A 90 -5.66 -8.88 6.50
C LEU A 90 -4.50 -9.85 6.23
N THR A 91 -4.66 -11.09 6.65
CA THR A 91 -3.68 -12.16 6.40
C THR A 91 -4.21 -13.10 5.32
N HIS A 92 -3.40 -13.31 4.28
CA HIS A 92 -3.73 -14.23 3.20
C HIS A 92 -2.48 -14.95 2.71
N GLY A 93 -2.50 -16.28 2.82
CA GLY A 93 -1.33 -17.11 2.50
C GLY A 93 -0.12 -16.73 3.35
N ASN A 94 0.98 -16.34 2.68
CA ASN A 94 2.24 -15.97 3.33
C ASN A 94 2.38 -14.46 3.56
N LEU A 95 1.31 -13.68 3.37
CA LEU A 95 1.33 -12.24 3.47
C LEU A 95 0.32 -11.74 4.51
N THR A 96 0.74 -10.75 5.29
CA THR A 96 -0.13 -10.00 6.20
C THR A 96 -0.02 -8.53 5.88
N ALA A 97 -1.11 -7.92 5.44
CA ALA A 97 -1.25 -6.49 5.32
C ALA A 97 -1.83 -5.92 6.63
N ALA A 98 -1.25 -4.84 7.12
CA ALA A 98 -1.76 -4.07 8.25
C ALA A 98 -2.02 -2.64 7.81
N LEU A 99 -3.20 -2.12 8.15
CA LEU A 99 -3.60 -0.75 7.84
C LEU A 99 -3.83 0.02 9.13
N SER A 100 -3.07 1.10 9.29
CA SER A 100 -3.21 1.98 10.44
C SER A 100 -4.52 2.77 10.40
N PRO A 101 -5.02 3.25 11.54
CA PRO A 101 -6.15 4.19 11.57
C PRO A 101 -5.91 5.49 10.79
N LEU A 102 -4.64 5.83 10.55
CA LEU A 102 -4.20 6.99 9.78
C LEU A 102 -4.07 6.70 8.27
N GLY A 103 -4.30 5.45 7.85
CA GLY A 103 -4.29 5.04 6.45
C GLY A 103 -2.94 4.61 5.90
N TYR A 104 -1.93 4.38 6.75
CA TYR A 104 -0.63 3.84 6.36
C TYR A 104 -0.70 2.33 6.21
N LEU A 105 -0.27 1.82 5.06
CA LEU A 105 -0.24 0.39 4.76
C LEU A 105 1.16 -0.17 5.03
N SER A 106 1.23 -1.27 5.77
CA SER A 106 2.43 -2.11 5.87
C SER A 106 2.09 -3.54 5.46
N VAL A 107 3.07 -4.24 4.88
CA VAL A 107 2.93 -5.65 4.49
C VAL A 107 4.12 -6.42 5.03
N HIS A 108 3.87 -7.60 5.58
CA HIS A 108 4.88 -8.50 6.10
C HIS A 108 4.69 -9.89 5.53
N ASN A 109 5.78 -10.64 5.43
CA ASN A 109 5.70 -12.06 5.09
C ASN A 109 5.34 -12.92 6.31
N ALA A 110 5.14 -14.23 6.10
CA ALA A 110 4.82 -15.21 7.16
C ALA A 110 5.87 -15.29 8.28
N GLU A 111 7.12 -14.90 8.01
CA GLU A 111 8.20 -14.85 8.99
C GLU A 111 8.29 -13.50 9.72
N GLY A 112 7.39 -12.56 9.44
CA GLY A 112 7.35 -11.22 10.01
C GLY A 112 8.30 -10.21 9.35
N ARG A 113 9.03 -10.60 8.29
CA ARG A 113 9.91 -9.68 7.56
C ARG A 113 9.07 -8.67 6.75
N PRO A 114 9.32 -7.36 6.87
CA PRO A 114 8.59 -6.34 6.14
C PRO A 114 8.87 -6.41 4.64
N ILE A 115 7.81 -6.24 3.84
CA ILE A 115 7.87 -6.03 2.39
C ILE A 115 7.68 -4.53 2.15
N PRO A 116 8.52 -3.89 1.34
CA PRO A 116 8.42 -2.46 1.10
C PRO A 116 7.15 -2.16 0.29
N ILE A 117 6.24 -1.38 0.87
CA ILE A 117 4.98 -1.01 0.22
C ILE A 117 4.75 0.50 0.26
N GLU A 118 4.99 1.18 1.38
CA GLU A 118 4.77 2.63 1.48
C GLU A 118 5.92 3.32 2.20
N LYS A 119 6.44 4.36 1.56
CA LYS A 119 7.36 5.33 2.16
C LYS A 119 6.64 6.66 2.32
N HIS A 120 6.37 7.05 3.56
CA HIS A 120 5.84 8.36 3.91
C HIS A 120 6.80 9.11 4.83
N ARG A 121 6.83 10.44 4.70
CA ARG A 121 7.58 11.36 5.54
C ARG A 121 6.68 12.57 5.83
N THR A 122 5.67 12.37 6.66
CA THR A 122 4.64 13.38 7.00
C THR A 122 4.58 13.59 8.51
N ARG A 123 3.88 14.63 8.97
CA ARG A 123 3.70 14.91 10.40
C ARG A 123 2.33 14.49 10.95
N ILE A 124 1.57 13.69 10.20
CA ILE A 124 0.24 13.22 10.61
C ILE A 124 0.34 12.40 11.90
N ASP A 125 1.34 11.54 11.99
CA ASP A 125 1.75 10.90 13.25
C ASP A 125 3.09 11.51 13.71
N PRO A 126 3.09 12.45 14.67
CA PRO A 126 4.32 13.06 15.18
C PRO A 126 5.21 12.09 15.95
N MET A 127 4.67 10.96 16.44
CA MET A 127 5.39 9.98 17.25
C MET A 127 5.97 8.84 16.41
N ALA A 128 5.53 8.69 15.16
CA ALA A 128 6.08 7.68 14.26
C ALA A 128 7.54 7.97 13.88
N PRO A 129 8.39 6.95 13.67
CA PRO A 129 9.75 7.12 13.15
C PRO A 129 9.81 7.78 11.76
N SER A 130 8.71 7.71 11.01
CA SER A 130 8.52 8.36 9.72
C SER A 130 8.18 9.85 9.82
N ALA A 131 7.94 10.38 11.02
CA ALA A 131 7.58 11.77 11.26
C ALA A 131 8.61 12.72 10.62
N SER A 132 8.15 13.61 9.75
CA SER A 132 9.04 14.54 9.06
C SER A 132 8.30 15.79 8.57
N ALA A 133 8.98 16.93 8.61
CA ALA A 133 8.49 18.20 8.08
C ALA A 133 8.58 18.30 6.54
N LEU A 134 9.07 17.26 5.86
CA LEU A 134 9.11 17.21 4.39
C LEU A 134 7.72 17.07 3.76
N GLU A 135 6.74 16.56 4.51
CA GLU A 135 5.35 16.33 4.09
C GLU A 135 5.24 15.56 2.76
N ILE A 136 6.01 14.47 2.63
CA ILE A 136 6.01 13.59 1.46
C ILE A 136 5.06 12.41 1.73
N PRO A 137 3.87 12.34 1.10
CA PRO A 137 2.98 11.20 1.24
C PRO A 137 3.48 9.99 0.43
N ALA A 138 3.10 8.78 0.85
CA ALA A 138 3.43 7.55 0.12
C ALA A 138 2.68 7.43 -1.21
N ARG A 139 1.42 7.91 -1.23
CA ARG A 139 0.54 7.92 -2.40
C ARG A 139 0.16 9.37 -2.68
N ASP A 140 0.65 9.91 -3.78
CA ASP A 140 0.50 11.32 -4.12
C ASP A 140 -0.25 11.44 -5.44
N PHE A 141 -1.48 11.95 -5.35
CA PHE A 141 -2.38 12.15 -6.48
C PHE A 141 -2.41 13.64 -6.81
N THR A 142 -1.50 14.08 -7.67
CA THR A 142 -1.46 15.48 -8.10
C THR A 142 -2.52 15.69 -9.20
N PRO A 143 -3.52 16.56 -9.01
CA PRO A 143 -4.57 16.77 -9.99
C PRO A 143 -4.03 17.43 -11.26
N ILE A 144 -4.54 17.00 -12.42
CA ILE A 144 -4.28 17.66 -13.70
C ILE A 144 -5.35 18.74 -13.90
N THR A 145 -4.92 19.99 -14.09
CA THR A 145 -5.82 21.13 -14.27
C THR A 145 -6.84 20.88 -15.37
N ALA A 146 -8.11 21.19 -15.09
CA ALA A 146 -9.24 21.00 -16.01
C ALA A 146 -9.46 19.55 -16.48
N SER A 147 -9.06 18.56 -15.66
CA SER A 147 -9.23 17.13 -15.93
C SER A 147 -9.71 16.38 -14.70
N ASN A 148 -10.27 15.18 -14.92
CA ASN A 148 -10.59 14.22 -13.86
C ASN A 148 -9.46 13.17 -13.67
N TYR A 149 -8.31 13.40 -14.30
CA TYR A 149 -7.12 12.54 -14.21
C TYR A 149 -6.06 13.15 -13.28
N TYR A 150 -5.17 12.29 -12.79
CA TYR A 150 -4.15 12.63 -11.80
C TYR A 150 -2.79 12.11 -12.25
N ASN A 151 -1.74 12.86 -11.92
CA ASN A 151 -0.39 12.33 -11.89
C ASN A 151 -0.21 11.57 -10.57
N LEU A 152 0.08 10.28 -10.66
CA LEU A 152 0.32 9.42 -9.49
C LEU A 152 1.83 9.30 -9.24
N SER A 153 2.27 9.64 -8.03
CA SER A 153 3.56 9.22 -7.50
C SER A 153 3.35 8.26 -6.34
N TYR A 154 3.77 7.01 -6.52
CA TYR A 154 3.77 5.99 -5.48
C TYR A 154 5.19 5.71 -5.01
N ARG A 155 5.43 5.79 -3.69
CA ARG A 155 6.76 5.74 -3.10
C ARG A 155 6.86 4.54 -2.17
N LEU A 156 7.83 3.67 -2.44
CA LEU A 156 8.15 2.50 -1.63
C LEU A 156 9.46 2.76 -0.86
N GLU A 157 9.60 2.17 0.32
CA GLU A 157 10.81 2.33 1.12
C GLU A 157 11.89 1.34 0.68
N SER A 158 13.14 1.78 0.56
CA SER A 158 14.25 0.87 0.35
C SER A 158 14.72 0.35 1.70
N LEU A 159 14.33 -0.88 2.06
CA LEU A 159 14.64 -1.46 3.37
C LEU A 159 16.09 -1.93 3.50
N ASP A 160 16.63 -2.56 2.45
CA ASP A 160 17.98 -3.12 2.42
C ASP A 160 18.79 -2.47 1.29
N PRO A 161 19.95 -1.83 1.59
CA PRO A 161 20.87 -1.32 0.58
C PRO A 161 21.40 -2.39 -0.38
N GLU A 162 21.53 -3.64 0.08
CA GLU A 162 22.06 -4.77 -0.69
C GLU A 162 20.96 -5.53 -1.47
N GLU A 163 19.71 -5.08 -1.37
CA GLU A 163 18.60 -5.62 -2.15
C GLU A 163 18.90 -5.53 -3.66
N LYS A 164 18.62 -6.63 -4.36
CA LYS A 164 18.72 -6.70 -5.82
C LYS A 164 17.33 -6.76 -6.43
N ILE A 165 17.11 -5.94 -7.45
CA ILE A 165 15.82 -5.85 -8.15
C ILE A 165 16.03 -6.30 -9.59
N TYR A 166 15.15 -7.17 -10.08
CA TYR A 166 15.19 -7.75 -11.42
C TYR A 166 13.83 -7.59 -12.12
N GLY A 167 13.77 -7.78 -13.44
CA GLY A 167 12.53 -7.70 -14.21
C GLY A 167 12.42 -6.40 -14.99
N GLY A 168 11.27 -5.73 -14.93
CA GLY A 168 11.00 -4.46 -15.61
C GLY A 168 10.81 -4.56 -17.13
N GLY A 169 11.13 -5.71 -17.73
CA GLY A 169 11.04 -5.95 -19.16
C GLY A 169 12.41 -5.92 -19.84
N GLN A 170 12.52 -5.21 -20.96
CA GLN A 170 13.73 -5.15 -21.77
C GLN A 170 14.20 -3.70 -21.93
N TYR A 171 15.40 -3.41 -21.44
CA TYR A 171 16.07 -2.11 -21.55
C TYR A 171 17.47 -2.28 -22.15
N GLN A 172 17.92 -1.33 -22.97
CA GLN A 172 19.24 -1.32 -23.61
C GLN A 172 20.34 -0.88 -22.63
N GLN A 173 20.56 -1.68 -21.59
CA GLN A 173 21.55 -1.39 -20.55
C GLN A 173 22.24 -2.68 -20.09
N PRO A 174 23.56 -2.65 -19.81
CA PRO A 174 24.32 -3.84 -19.44
C PRO A 174 24.21 -4.16 -17.95
N ILE A 175 23.02 -3.97 -17.36
CA ILE A 175 22.78 -4.17 -15.92
C ILE A 175 21.64 -5.15 -15.71
N LEU A 176 21.88 -6.15 -14.86
CA LEU A 176 20.87 -7.12 -14.44
C LEU A 176 20.20 -6.69 -13.12
N ASN A 177 20.99 -6.20 -12.15
CA ASN A 177 20.47 -5.61 -10.93
C ASN A 177 20.06 -4.16 -11.21
N LEU A 178 18.76 -3.91 -11.12
CA LEU A 178 18.12 -2.62 -11.37
C LEU A 178 18.12 -1.72 -10.13
N LYS A 179 18.61 -2.18 -8.97
CA LYS A 179 18.68 -1.36 -7.75
C LYS A 179 19.50 -0.09 -8.03
N GLY A 180 18.92 1.06 -7.69
CA GLY A 180 19.53 2.37 -7.93
C GLY A 180 19.45 2.87 -9.37
N SER A 181 18.80 2.12 -10.27
CA SER A 181 18.56 2.54 -11.65
C SER A 181 17.22 3.25 -11.79
N GLU A 182 17.14 4.15 -12.76
CA GLU A 182 15.89 4.80 -13.16
C GLU A 182 15.43 4.18 -14.48
N LEU A 183 14.17 3.74 -14.53
CA LEU A 183 13.58 3.10 -15.71
C LEU A 183 12.40 3.91 -16.21
N GLU A 184 12.42 4.24 -17.49
CA GLU A 184 11.27 4.87 -18.13
C GLU A 184 10.19 3.82 -18.43
N LEU A 185 8.97 4.06 -17.97
CA LEU A 185 7.81 3.21 -18.27
C LEU A 185 7.18 3.60 -19.61
N ALA A 186 7.96 3.49 -20.69
CA ALA A 186 7.54 3.79 -22.05
C ALA A 186 7.98 2.69 -23.02
N GLN A 187 7.24 2.57 -24.13
CA GLN A 187 7.59 1.66 -25.23
C GLN A 187 8.40 2.42 -26.28
N ARG A 188 9.57 1.90 -26.64
CA ARG A 188 10.43 2.45 -27.71
C ARG A 188 10.96 1.31 -28.57
N ASN A 189 11.51 1.63 -29.75
CA ASN A 189 12.22 0.61 -30.51
C ASN A 189 13.38 0.06 -29.64
N SER A 190 13.45 -1.28 -29.53
CA SER A 190 14.44 -2.00 -28.70
C SER A 190 14.28 -1.87 -27.18
N GLN A 191 13.19 -1.27 -26.69
CA GLN A 191 12.80 -1.19 -25.28
C GLN A 191 11.36 -1.66 -25.07
N ALA A 192 11.15 -2.62 -24.17
CA ALA A 192 9.83 -3.10 -23.79
C ALA A 192 9.65 -2.92 -22.29
N SER A 193 8.79 -1.98 -21.88
CA SER A 193 8.48 -1.77 -20.47
C SER A 193 7.41 -2.77 -20.02
N VAL A 194 7.78 -3.67 -19.10
CA VAL A 194 6.89 -4.64 -18.46
C VAL A 194 7.09 -4.50 -16.95
N PRO A 195 6.26 -3.72 -16.24
CA PRO A 195 6.52 -3.27 -14.87
C PRO A 195 6.29 -4.35 -13.80
N PHE A 196 6.73 -5.57 -14.07
CA PHE A 196 6.82 -6.64 -13.09
C PHE A 196 8.25 -6.75 -12.57
N PHE A 197 8.43 -6.58 -11.26
CA PHE A 197 9.73 -6.59 -10.60
C PHE A 197 9.81 -7.71 -9.57
N VAL A 198 10.99 -8.33 -9.47
CA VAL A 198 11.30 -9.37 -8.48
C VAL A 198 12.46 -8.91 -7.63
N SER A 199 12.28 -8.95 -6.31
CA SER A 199 13.31 -8.61 -5.33
C SER A 199 14.03 -9.86 -4.82
N SER A 200 15.32 -9.74 -4.54
CA SER A 200 16.10 -10.77 -3.82
C SER A 200 15.59 -11.02 -2.39
N LEU A 201 14.75 -10.13 -1.84
CA LEU A 201 14.12 -10.31 -0.52
C LEU A 201 12.93 -11.29 -0.57
N GLY A 202 12.58 -11.83 -1.74
CA GLY A 202 11.59 -12.90 -1.87
C GLY A 202 10.16 -12.42 -2.13
N TYR A 203 9.99 -11.23 -2.72
CA TYR A 203 8.69 -10.71 -3.13
C TYR A 203 8.73 -10.23 -4.59
N GLY A 204 7.55 -10.13 -5.20
CA GLY A 204 7.34 -9.54 -6.52
C GLY A 204 6.29 -8.43 -6.48
N ILE A 205 6.42 -7.44 -7.35
CA ILE A 205 5.48 -6.32 -7.49
C ILE A 205 5.12 -6.15 -8.97
N LEU A 206 3.82 -6.00 -9.22
CA LEU A 206 3.23 -5.61 -10.50
C LEU A 206 2.44 -4.31 -10.32
#